data_AF-A3VVW6-F1
#
_entry.id   AF-A3VVW6-F1
#
_cell.length_a   1.000
_cell.length_b   1.000
_cell.length_c   1.000
_cell.angle_alpha   90.00
_cell.angle_beta   90.00
_cell.angle_gamma   90.00
#
_symmetry.space_group_name_H-M   'P 1'
#
loop_
_entity.id
_entity.type
_entity.pdbx_description
1 polymer ?
#
loop_
_entity_poly.entity_id
_entity_poly.type
_entity_poly.pdbx_seq_one_letter_code
_entity_poly.pdbx_strand_id
1 'polypeptide(L)'
;MRNAKYQQIIDWNKRQGDHRRLGVELSYEIETLMTDASALTDSSPKFVEFIPIRLVTILEVFLRGVIAELIDGKEIYFERAEKLTKGAKIDLAFTAHINQRELTVGDFVAHAVSLNHVDSIISTLDTLLIDFPAKLKVIHPRWVEEEANWPFTPIIESYDQIMSSLARLYEVRHVLTHELPSSPFLDPIEVPTLAAAAKSFITATDWVVVEALHGAVPRTQMGMNLSMGGELHDEEAQLAAAMDEATKLHGIDLKALTELQNRWIEWADAQANLVASQVAEGSMYPMVWASERATIARERHEQVKRLISEWMDNH
;
A
#
# COMPACT_ATOMS: atom_id res chain seq x y z
N MET A 1 -7.46 13.17 29.57
CA MET A 1 -6.17 12.72 29.02
C MET A 1 -6.32 12.69 27.50
N ARG A 2 -5.56 13.49 26.74
CA ARG A 2 -5.50 13.37 25.28
C ARG A 2 -4.77 12.05 25.01
N ASN A 3 -5.44 11.05 24.45
CA ASN A 3 -4.73 9.93 23.84
C ASN A 3 -3.71 10.54 22.87
N ALA A 4 -2.42 10.26 23.07
CA ALA A 4 -1.38 10.80 22.21
C ALA A 4 -1.70 10.38 20.77
N LYS A 5 -1.58 11.32 19.81
CA LYS A 5 -1.92 11.10 18.39
C LYS A 5 -1.42 9.75 17.85
N TYR A 6 -0.28 9.28 18.34
CA TYR A 6 0.35 8.01 17.99
C TYR A 6 -0.47 6.77 18.35
N GLN A 7 -1.12 6.74 19.52
CA GLN A 7 -1.94 5.60 19.93
C GLN A 7 -3.12 5.38 18.98
N GLN A 8 -3.70 6.47 18.47
CA GLN A 8 -4.80 6.38 17.49
C GLN A 8 -4.35 5.76 16.17
N ILE A 9 -3.12 6.06 15.73
CA ILE A 9 -2.52 5.49 14.52
C ILE A 9 -2.23 4.00 14.74
N ILE A 10 -1.61 3.64 15.87
CA ILE A 10 -1.34 2.23 16.22
C ILE A 10 -2.64 1.41 16.29
N ASP A 11 -3.67 1.96 16.94
CA ASP A 11 -4.97 1.30 17.02
C ASP A 11 -5.63 1.18 15.64
N TRP A 12 -5.37 2.11 14.73
CA TRP A 12 -5.85 2.04 13.35
C TRP A 12 -5.12 0.97 12.55
N ASN A 13 -3.78 0.92 12.62
CA ASN A 13 -2.95 -0.11 12.01
C ASN A 13 -3.39 -1.51 12.48
N LYS A 14 -3.64 -1.67 13.79
CA LYS A 14 -4.17 -2.93 14.37
C LYS A 14 -5.55 -3.33 13.82
N ARG A 15 -6.41 -2.36 13.49
CA ARG A 15 -7.74 -2.63 12.90
C ARG A 15 -7.67 -2.93 11.40
N GLN A 16 -6.71 -2.35 10.69
CA GLN A 16 -6.51 -2.56 9.25
C GLN A 16 -5.74 -3.86 8.95
N GLY A 17 -4.92 -4.34 9.90
CA GLY A 17 -4.01 -5.46 9.66
C GLY A 17 -2.76 -5.03 8.86
N ASP A 18 -1.93 -5.98 8.44
CA ASP A 18 -0.65 -5.70 7.75
C ASP A 18 -0.80 -5.26 6.27
N HIS A 19 -2.02 -5.03 5.78
CA HIS A 19 -2.28 -4.70 4.37
C HIS A 19 -2.06 -3.20 4.11
N ARG A 20 -0.82 -2.81 3.80
CA ARG A 20 -0.45 -1.40 3.58
C ARG A 20 -1.00 -0.78 2.29
N ARG A 21 -1.39 -1.60 1.30
CA ARG A 21 -1.91 -1.12 0.01
C ARG A 21 -3.11 -1.92 -0.45
N LEU A 22 -4.27 -1.27 -0.49
CA LEU A 22 -5.55 -1.85 -0.89
C LEU A 22 -6.02 -1.33 -2.27
N GLY A 23 -5.15 -0.80 -3.14
CA GLY A 23 -5.57 -0.05 -4.35
C GLY A 23 -6.61 -0.77 -5.23
N VAL A 24 -6.38 -2.05 -5.54
CA VAL A 24 -7.32 -2.91 -6.28
C VAL A 24 -8.53 -3.31 -5.42
N GLU A 25 -8.31 -3.64 -4.15
CA GLU A 25 -9.39 -4.00 -3.22
C GLU A 25 -10.38 -2.85 -3.00
N LEU A 26 -9.89 -1.62 -2.87
CA LEU A 26 -10.69 -0.41 -2.70
C LEU A 26 -11.39 -0.02 -4.00
N SER A 27 -10.76 -0.27 -5.15
CA SER A 27 -11.45 -0.13 -6.44
C SER A 27 -12.61 -1.13 -6.55
N TYR A 28 -12.42 -2.36 -6.05
CA TYR A 28 -13.48 -3.36 -5.94
C TYR A 28 -14.54 -2.98 -4.90
N GLU A 29 -14.16 -2.41 -3.75
CA GLU A 29 -15.11 -1.89 -2.75
C GLU A 29 -16.01 -0.82 -3.34
N ILE A 30 -15.50 0.04 -4.24
CA ILE A 30 -16.34 1.02 -4.95
C ILE A 30 -17.36 0.31 -5.84
N GLU A 31 -16.98 -0.75 -6.55
CA GLU A 31 -17.90 -1.53 -7.39
C GLU A 31 -18.97 -2.25 -6.55
N THR A 32 -18.56 -2.89 -5.44
CA THR A 32 -19.49 -3.51 -4.48
C THR A 32 -20.45 -2.48 -3.90
N LEU A 33 -19.93 -1.33 -3.44
CA LEU A 33 -20.72 -0.23 -2.91
C LEU A 33 -21.76 0.26 -3.93
N MET A 34 -21.37 0.40 -5.20
CA MET A 34 -22.27 0.84 -6.27
C MET A 34 -23.31 -0.22 -6.63
N THR A 35 -22.94 -1.51 -6.57
CA THR A 35 -23.85 -2.63 -6.77
C THR A 35 -24.91 -2.67 -5.68
N ASP A 36 -24.50 -2.58 -4.42
CA ASP A 36 -25.39 -2.54 -3.25
C ASP A 36 -26.28 -1.29 -3.26
N ALA A 37 -25.70 -0.13 -3.60
CA ALA A 37 -26.44 1.12 -3.75
C ALA A 37 -27.54 1.01 -4.81
N SER A 38 -27.26 0.40 -5.97
CA SER A 38 -28.25 0.23 -7.04
C SER A 38 -29.45 -0.62 -6.59
N ALA A 39 -29.23 -1.62 -5.73
CA ALA A 39 -30.30 -2.44 -5.15
C ALA A 39 -31.14 -1.69 -4.10
N LEU A 40 -30.60 -0.65 -3.47
CA LEU A 40 -31.23 0.10 -2.38
C LEU A 40 -31.83 1.46 -2.82
N THR A 41 -31.43 1.98 -3.98
CA THR A 41 -31.83 3.32 -4.46
C THR A 41 -33.35 3.45 -4.62
N ASP A 42 -34.03 2.36 -5.01
CA ASP A 42 -35.49 2.35 -5.16
C ASP A 42 -36.25 2.32 -3.82
N SER A 43 -35.60 1.88 -2.75
CA SER A 43 -36.25 1.60 -1.46
C SER A 43 -35.94 2.63 -0.37
N SER A 44 -34.84 3.38 -0.47
CA SER A 44 -34.56 4.47 0.47
C SER A 44 -33.63 5.55 -0.11
N PRO A 45 -34.19 6.64 -0.68
CA PRO A 45 -33.42 7.71 -1.32
C PRO A 45 -32.39 8.39 -0.41
N LYS A 46 -32.65 8.41 0.90
CA LYS A 46 -31.73 8.99 1.90
C LYS A 46 -30.44 8.19 2.07
N PHE A 47 -30.42 6.90 1.69
CA PHE A 47 -29.19 6.10 1.77
C PHE A 47 -28.14 6.53 0.73
N VAL A 48 -28.58 7.14 -0.38
CA VAL A 48 -27.70 7.63 -1.44
C VAL A 48 -26.73 8.70 -0.92
N GLU A 49 -27.16 9.50 0.06
CA GLU A 49 -26.33 10.54 0.69
C GLU A 49 -25.12 9.96 1.46
N PHE A 50 -25.15 8.68 1.85
CA PHE A 50 -24.00 8.04 2.51
C PHE A 50 -22.93 7.58 1.53
N ILE A 51 -23.24 7.44 0.24
CA ILE A 51 -22.31 6.94 -0.76
C ILE A 51 -21.12 7.91 -0.92
N PRO A 52 -21.31 9.23 -1.13
CA PRO A 52 -20.19 10.18 -1.17
C PRO A 52 -19.31 10.14 0.08
N ILE A 53 -19.90 9.95 1.26
CA ILE A 53 -19.17 9.87 2.52
C ILE A 53 -18.26 8.63 2.53
N ARG A 54 -18.79 7.48 2.08
CA ARG A 54 -18.02 6.25 1.97
C ARG A 54 -16.93 6.35 0.89
N LEU A 55 -17.22 6.95 -0.26
CA LEU A 55 -16.23 7.17 -1.33
C LEU A 55 -15.06 8.04 -0.87
N VAL A 56 -15.32 9.14 -0.16
CA VAL A 56 -14.26 9.96 0.45
C VAL A 56 -13.47 9.16 1.47
N THR A 57 -14.12 8.33 2.29
CA THR A 57 -13.43 7.45 3.25
C THR A 57 -12.49 6.47 2.54
N ILE A 58 -12.94 5.85 1.44
CA ILE A 58 -12.14 4.95 0.62
C ILE A 58 -10.91 5.67 0.07
N LEU A 59 -11.08 6.86 -0.53
CA LEU A 59 -9.99 7.69 -1.02
C LEU A 59 -9.00 8.05 0.09
N GLU A 60 -9.51 8.44 1.25
CA GLU A 60 -8.71 8.82 2.41
C GLU A 60 -7.87 7.65 2.97
N VAL A 61 -8.40 6.43 3.00
CA VAL A 61 -7.66 5.23 3.40
C VAL A 61 -6.60 4.90 2.36
N PHE A 62 -6.99 4.86 1.08
CA PHE A 62 -6.08 4.61 -0.05
C PHE A 62 -4.89 5.58 -0.05
N LEU A 63 -5.16 6.89 0.02
CA LEU A 63 -4.14 7.92 -0.06
C LEU A 63 -3.17 7.89 1.11
N ARG A 64 -3.63 7.53 2.32
CA ARG A 64 -2.73 7.36 3.47
C ARG A 64 -1.81 6.16 3.27
N GLY A 65 -2.32 5.05 2.75
CA GLY A 65 -1.51 3.90 2.35
C GLY A 65 -0.45 4.27 1.30
N VAL A 66 -0.85 4.99 0.24
CA VAL A 66 0.07 5.48 -0.80
C VAL A 66 1.17 6.36 -0.23
N ILE A 67 0.83 7.31 0.64
CA ILE A 67 1.83 8.22 1.25
C ILE A 67 2.81 7.43 2.11
N ALA A 68 2.30 6.50 2.93
CA ALA A 68 3.15 5.67 3.78
C ALA A 68 4.08 4.77 2.94
N GLU A 69 3.54 4.09 1.93
CA GLU A 69 4.27 3.20 1.03
C GLU A 69 5.39 3.95 0.28
N LEU A 70 5.12 5.14 -0.26
CA LEU A 70 6.13 5.94 -0.93
C LEU A 70 7.29 6.28 0.03
N ILE A 71 6.96 6.79 1.21
CA ILE A 71 7.94 7.26 2.19
C ILE A 71 8.79 6.12 2.73
N ASP A 72 8.15 5.00 3.06
CA ASP A 72 8.84 3.83 3.61
C ASP A 72 9.58 3.03 2.52
N GLY A 73 9.18 3.17 1.26
CA GLY A 73 9.69 2.36 0.15
C GLY A 73 11.00 2.86 -0.48
N LYS A 74 11.24 4.18 -0.57
CA LYS A 74 12.49 4.73 -1.11
C LYS A 74 12.95 6.01 -0.40
N GLU A 75 14.25 6.11 -0.15
CA GLU A 75 14.90 7.26 0.49
C GLU A 75 14.55 8.61 -0.17
N ILE A 76 14.46 8.66 -1.50
CA ILE A 76 14.13 9.89 -2.22
C ILE A 76 12.74 10.46 -1.86
N TYR A 77 11.79 9.60 -1.47
CA TYR A 77 10.45 10.03 -1.04
C TYR A 77 10.45 10.41 0.44
N PHE A 78 11.23 9.72 1.26
CA PHE A 78 11.50 10.10 2.64
C PHE A 78 12.07 11.53 2.74
N GLU A 79 13.11 11.85 1.97
CA GLU A 79 13.69 13.20 1.94
C GLU A 79 12.67 14.27 1.52
N ARG A 80 11.77 13.95 0.58
CA ARG A 80 10.72 14.88 0.13
C ARG A 80 9.65 15.09 1.20
N ALA A 81 9.34 14.06 1.99
CA ALA A 81 8.32 14.11 3.03
C ALA A 81 8.65 15.09 4.17
N GLU A 82 9.92 15.47 4.33
CA GLU A 82 10.31 16.55 5.25
C GLU A 82 9.54 17.85 4.97
N LYS A 83 9.25 18.13 3.69
CA LYS A 83 8.48 19.31 3.28
C LYS A 83 7.02 19.26 3.75
N LEU A 84 6.46 18.07 3.95
CA LEU A 84 5.08 17.85 4.37
C LEU A 84 4.90 17.94 5.89
N THR A 85 5.98 17.79 6.65
CA THR A 85 5.94 17.72 8.12
C THR A 85 6.68 18.85 8.81
N LYS A 86 6.99 19.95 8.10
CA LYS A 86 7.70 21.11 8.67
C LYS A 86 7.09 21.55 10.01
N GLY A 87 7.84 21.37 11.10
CA GLY A 87 7.43 21.73 12.46
C GLY A 87 6.82 20.61 13.29
N ALA A 88 6.76 19.37 12.77
CA ALA A 88 6.42 18.19 13.55
C ALA A 88 7.46 17.95 14.65
N LYS A 89 7.00 17.86 15.90
CA LYS A 89 7.87 17.52 17.03
C LYS A 89 7.97 16.00 17.11
N ILE A 90 9.19 15.49 16.92
CA ILE A 90 9.54 14.12 17.25
C ILE A 90 9.80 14.05 18.76
N ASP A 91 8.99 13.29 19.48
CA ASP A 91 9.18 13.02 20.91
C ASP A 91 9.64 11.58 21.15
N LEU A 92 10.07 11.30 22.38
CA LEU A 92 10.60 9.97 22.74
C LEU A 92 9.55 8.86 22.60
N ALA A 93 8.26 9.18 22.74
CA ALA A 93 7.18 8.21 22.58
C ALA A 93 7.06 7.78 21.11
N PHE A 94 7.13 8.73 20.18
CA PHE A 94 7.20 8.44 18.75
C PHE A 94 8.39 7.53 18.40
N THR A 95 9.59 7.87 18.89
CA THR A 95 10.79 7.07 18.65
C THR A 95 10.67 5.65 19.23
N ALA A 96 10.03 5.50 20.39
CA ALA A 96 9.80 4.20 21.01
C ALA A 96 8.88 3.30 20.16
N HIS A 97 7.81 3.84 19.59
CA HIS A 97 6.88 3.09 18.74
C HIS A 97 7.49 2.70 17.39
N ILE A 98 8.33 3.55 16.80
CA ILE A 98 9.13 3.19 15.61
C ILE A 98 10.08 2.04 15.94
N ASN A 99 10.81 2.14 17.05
CA ASN A 99 11.75 1.09 17.46
C ASN A 99 11.06 -0.25 17.74
N GLN A 100 9.83 -0.21 18.25
CA GLN A 100 8.98 -1.39 18.47
C GLN A 100 8.26 -1.88 17.20
N ARG A 101 8.48 -1.22 16.05
CA ARG A 101 7.83 -1.51 14.76
C ARG A 101 6.30 -1.44 14.80
N GLU A 102 5.74 -0.68 15.73
CA GLU A 102 4.29 -0.46 15.83
C GLU A 102 3.78 0.63 14.88
N LEU A 103 4.70 1.46 14.37
CA LEU A 103 4.42 2.62 13.54
C LEU A 103 5.63 2.93 12.65
N THR A 104 5.41 3.34 11.40
CA THR A 104 6.48 3.81 10.49
C THR A 104 6.53 5.33 10.37
N VAL A 105 7.60 5.86 9.77
CA VAL A 105 7.63 7.29 9.44
C VAL A 105 6.58 7.61 8.38
N GLY A 106 6.37 6.71 7.41
CA GLY A 106 5.28 6.82 6.44
C GLY A 106 3.92 7.01 7.11
N ASP A 107 3.57 6.17 8.09
CA ASP A 107 2.32 6.27 8.85
C ASP A 107 2.15 7.65 9.49
N PHE A 108 3.23 8.14 10.12
CA PHE A 108 3.20 9.45 10.76
C PHE A 108 2.89 10.57 9.78
N VAL A 109 3.58 10.60 8.64
CA VAL A 109 3.39 11.63 7.63
C VAL A 109 1.99 11.53 7.01
N ALA A 110 1.54 10.32 6.67
CA ALA A 110 0.23 10.06 6.11
C ALA A 110 -0.92 10.60 7.00
N HIS A 111 -0.74 10.58 8.33
CA HIS A 111 -1.68 11.17 9.28
C HIS A 111 -1.44 12.64 9.61
N ALA A 112 -0.30 13.19 9.26
CA ALA A 112 0.02 14.60 9.49
C ALA A 112 -0.53 15.51 8.39
N VAL A 113 -0.66 15.00 7.16
CA VAL A 113 -1.14 15.78 6.01
C VAL A 113 -2.66 15.93 5.99
N SER A 114 -3.15 17.00 5.36
CA SER A 114 -4.58 17.19 5.11
C SER A 114 -4.99 16.57 3.79
N LEU A 115 -6.01 15.70 3.83
CA LEU A 115 -6.60 15.06 2.66
C LEU A 115 -8.08 15.48 2.49
N ASN A 116 -8.45 16.67 2.98
CA ASN A 116 -9.85 17.11 3.04
C ASN A 116 -10.35 17.73 1.73
N HIS A 117 -9.46 18.03 0.79
CA HIS A 117 -9.78 18.67 -0.49
C HIS A 117 -8.81 18.15 -1.57
N VAL A 118 -9.28 18.10 -2.82
CA VAL A 118 -8.48 17.59 -3.96
C VAL A 118 -7.17 18.35 -4.15
N ASP A 119 -7.18 19.68 -4.04
CA ASP A 119 -5.95 20.47 -4.19
C ASP A 119 -4.88 20.11 -3.16
N SER A 120 -5.30 19.82 -1.93
CA SER A 120 -4.38 19.38 -0.86
C SER A 120 -3.80 18.00 -1.15
N ILE A 121 -4.61 17.09 -1.68
CA ILE A 121 -4.19 15.75 -2.09
C ILE A 121 -3.17 15.84 -3.23
N ILE A 122 -3.51 16.59 -4.28
CA ILE A 122 -2.64 16.78 -5.45
C ILE A 122 -1.32 17.43 -5.03
N SER A 123 -1.35 18.49 -4.21
CA SER A 123 -0.14 19.13 -3.71
C SER A 123 0.72 18.20 -2.85
N THR A 124 0.10 17.35 -2.04
CA THR A 124 0.80 16.38 -1.19
C THR A 124 1.51 15.33 -2.05
N LEU A 125 0.78 14.73 -3.00
CA LEU A 125 1.33 13.72 -3.89
C LEU A 125 2.37 14.30 -4.85
N ASP A 126 2.19 15.52 -5.36
CA ASP A 126 3.19 16.21 -6.20
C ASP A 126 4.48 16.55 -5.45
N THR A 127 4.38 16.78 -4.13
CA THR A 127 5.57 16.96 -3.28
C THR A 127 6.39 15.68 -3.20
N LEU A 128 5.73 14.51 -3.08
CA LEU A 128 6.40 13.22 -3.00
C LEU A 128 6.84 12.74 -4.40
N LEU A 129 5.97 12.87 -5.39
CA LEU A 129 6.12 12.44 -6.77
C LEU A 129 6.13 13.66 -7.68
N ILE A 130 7.32 14.15 -8.03
CA ILE A 130 7.45 15.32 -8.91
C ILE A 130 6.64 15.14 -10.20
N ASP A 131 5.91 16.20 -10.56
CA ASP A 131 5.03 16.28 -11.73
C ASP A 131 3.87 15.27 -11.67
N PHE A 132 3.35 14.97 -10.47
CA PHE A 132 2.25 14.03 -10.27
C PHE A 132 1.02 14.32 -11.15
N PRO A 133 0.54 15.58 -11.30
CA PRO A 133 -0.55 15.91 -12.22
C PRO A 133 -0.25 15.54 -13.67
N ALA A 134 0.99 15.74 -14.13
CA ALA A 134 1.37 15.41 -15.50
C ALA A 134 1.44 13.89 -15.68
N LYS A 135 1.94 13.16 -14.68
CA LYS A 135 1.96 11.69 -14.67
C LYS A 135 0.55 11.10 -14.76
N LEU A 136 -0.41 11.61 -13.98
CA LEU A 136 -1.81 11.15 -14.03
C LEU A 136 -2.45 11.30 -15.42
N LYS A 137 -2.07 12.31 -16.20
CA LYS A 137 -2.62 12.55 -17.54
C LYS A 137 -2.18 11.53 -18.58
N VAL A 138 -1.07 10.84 -18.34
CA VAL A 138 -0.45 9.92 -19.32
C VAL A 138 -0.33 8.50 -18.82
N ILE A 139 -0.59 8.27 -17.53
CA ILE A 139 -0.40 6.96 -16.91
C ILE A 139 -1.35 5.93 -17.51
N HIS A 140 -0.77 4.77 -17.82
CA HIS A 140 -1.45 3.56 -18.22
C HIS A 140 -0.78 2.39 -17.49
N PRO A 141 -1.38 1.19 -17.49
CA PRO A 141 -0.74 0.02 -16.90
C PRO A 141 0.68 -0.19 -17.44
N ARG A 142 1.65 -0.36 -16.53
CA ARG A 142 3.09 -0.47 -16.83
C ARG A 142 3.55 -1.92 -16.88
N TRP A 143 2.88 -2.72 -17.71
CA TRP A 143 3.22 -4.12 -17.93
C TRP A 143 4.49 -4.32 -18.77
N VAL A 144 5.51 -5.02 -18.23
CA VAL A 144 6.79 -5.29 -18.94
C VAL A 144 6.57 -5.94 -20.30
N GLU A 145 5.64 -6.89 -20.39
CA GLU A 145 5.34 -7.64 -21.62
C GLU A 145 4.81 -6.73 -22.76
N GLU A 146 4.37 -5.52 -22.42
CA GLU A 146 3.75 -4.59 -23.35
C GLU A 146 4.60 -3.36 -23.62
N GLU A 147 5.81 -3.29 -23.07
CA GLU A 147 6.69 -2.13 -23.14
C GLU A 147 6.97 -1.66 -24.58
N ALA A 148 7.09 -2.61 -25.51
CA ALA A 148 7.29 -2.33 -26.93
C ALA A 148 6.12 -1.58 -27.60
N ASN A 149 4.93 -1.59 -27.00
CA ASN A 149 3.70 -1.01 -27.55
C ASN A 149 3.30 0.29 -26.85
N TRP A 150 4.11 0.79 -25.92
CA TRP A 150 3.80 2.01 -25.18
C TRP A 150 3.97 3.28 -26.03
N PRO A 151 3.19 4.34 -25.73
CA PRO A 151 2.18 4.43 -24.67
C PRO A 151 0.81 3.89 -25.07
N PHE A 152 0.07 3.35 -24.09
CA PHE A 152 -1.36 3.04 -24.25
C PHE A 152 -2.25 4.25 -23.94
N THR A 153 -3.55 4.08 -24.19
CA THR A 153 -4.58 5.01 -23.73
C THR A 153 -4.45 5.22 -22.21
N PRO A 154 -4.38 6.48 -21.73
CA PRO A 154 -4.32 6.77 -20.31
C PRO A 154 -5.54 6.25 -19.55
N ILE A 155 -5.35 5.89 -18.28
CA ILE A 155 -6.44 5.47 -17.38
C ILE A 155 -7.45 6.61 -17.16
N ILE A 156 -6.95 7.85 -17.12
CA ILE A 156 -7.77 9.06 -17.02
C ILE A 156 -7.92 9.66 -18.43
N GLU A 157 -9.10 9.50 -19.02
CA GLU A 157 -9.41 10.06 -20.35
C GLU A 157 -9.49 11.60 -20.32
N SER A 158 -10.10 12.16 -19.27
CA SER A 158 -10.30 13.61 -19.09
C SER A 158 -9.89 14.03 -17.68
N TYR A 159 -8.65 14.51 -17.55
CA TYR A 159 -8.09 14.91 -16.26
C TYR A 159 -8.92 16.00 -15.58
N ASP A 160 -9.30 17.05 -16.32
CA ASP A 160 -10.06 18.17 -15.76
C ASP A 160 -11.44 17.73 -15.27
N GLN A 161 -12.08 16.79 -15.97
CA GLN A 161 -13.36 16.23 -15.55
C GLN A 161 -13.21 15.39 -14.28
N ILE A 162 -12.20 14.51 -14.20
CA ILE A 162 -11.96 13.70 -13.00
C ILE A 162 -11.67 14.61 -11.80
N MET A 163 -10.81 15.63 -11.95
CA MET A 163 -10.51 16.57 -10.86
C MET A 163 -11.75 17.35 -10.42
N SER A 164 -12.59 17.80 -11.37
CA SER A 164 -13.85 18.47 -11.08
C SER A 164 -14.83 17.56 -10.32
N SER A 165 -14.99 16.30 -10.75
CA SER A 165 -15.83 15.31 -10.07
C SER A 165 -15.33 14.97 -8.67
N LEU A 166 -14.01 14.85 -8.47
CA LEU A 166 -13.44 14.67 -7.13
C LEU A 166 -13.67 15.90 -6.25
N ALA A 167 -13.51 17.12 -6.79
CA ALA A 167 -13.75 18.35 -6.03
C ALA A 167 -15.22 18.40 -5.57
N ARG A 168 -16.15 18.08 -6.47
CA ARG A 168 -17.58 17.93 -6.17
C ARG A 168 -17.83 16.86 -5.11
N LEU A 169 -17.14 15.72 -5.18
CA LEU A 169 -17.28 14.65 -4.17
C LEU A 169 -16.90 15.12 -2.76
N TYR A 170 -15.79 15.86 -2.61
CA TYR A 170 -15.38 16.43 -1.32
C TYR A 170 -16.34 17.51 -0.82
N GLU A 171 -16.87 18.35 -1.72
CA GLU A 171 -17.89 19.34 -1.38
C GLU A 171 -19.17 18.68 -0.87
N VAL A 172 -19.69 17.69 -1.61
CA VAL A 172 -20.89 16.93 -1.21
C VAL A 172 -20.68 16.29 0.16
N ARG A 173 -19.55 15.62 0.38
CA ARG A 173 -19.22 15.06 1.69
C ARG A 173 -19.19 16.14 2.77
N HIS A 174 -18.59 17.31 2.52
CA HIS A 174 -18.54 18.40 3.49
C HIS A 174 -19.94 18.86 3.88
N VAL A 175 -20.79 19.18 2.91
CA VAL A 175 -22.16 19.67 3.17
C VAL A 175 -22.99 18.63 3.91
N LEU A 176 -22.99 17.38 3.46
CA LEU A 176 -23.80 16.31 4.07
C LEU A 176 -23.37 16.01 5.52
N THR A 177 -22.08 16.11 5.83
CA THR A 177 -21.56 15.75 7.16
C THR A 177 -21.46 16.92 8.14
N HIS A 178 -21.29 18.15 7.65
CA HIS A 178 -20.96 19.30 8.49
C HIS A 178 -21.97 20.44 8.42
N GLU A 179 -22.82 20.52 7.39
CA GLU A 179 -23.78 21.62 7.23
C GLU A 179 -25.24 21.21 7.46
N LEU A 180 -25.59 19.91 7.31
CA LEU A 180 -26.96 19.37 7.44
C LEU A 180 -27.98 20.21 6.64
N PRO A 181 -27.93 20.15 5.30
CA PRO A 181 -28.76 21.00 4.46
C PRO A 181 -30.25 20.73 4.69
N SER A 182 -31.07 21.78 4.67
CA SER A 182 -32.52 21.68 4.84
C SER A 182 -33.25 21.13 3.61
N SER A 183 -32.55 21.01 2.48
CA SER A 183 -33.04 20.49 1.21
C SER A 183 -32.02 19.52 0.61
N PRO A 184 -32.42 18.61 -0.29
CA PRO A 184 -31.48 17.71 -0.97
C PRO A 184 -30.36 18.51 -1.66
N PHE A 185 -29.10 18.16 -1.35
CA PHE A 185 -27.91 18.81 -1.92
C PHE A 185 -27.26 18.00 -3.04
N LEU A 186 -27.49 16.69 -3.05
CA LEU A 186 -26.96 15.74 -4.02
C LEU A 186 -28.11 15.23 -4.90
N ASP A 187 -27.94 15.31 -6.21
CA ASP A 187 -28.78 14.54 -7.13
C ASP A 187 -28.26 13.10 -7.19
N PRO A 188 -29.08 12.07 -6.91
CA PRO A 188 -28.68 10.67 -7.03
C PRO A 188 -28.06 10.30 -8.39
N ILE A 189 -28.42 11.00 -9.46
CA ILE A 189 -27.87 10.80 -10.81
C ILE A 189 -26.37 11.16 -10.87
N GLU A 190 -25.88 12.04 -9.99
CA GLU A 190 -24.46 12.40 -9.91
C GLU A 190 -23.58 11.25 -9.37
N VAL A 191 -24.15 10.38 -8.53
CA VAL A 191 -23.37 9.39 -7.74
C VAL A 191 -22.52 8.45 -8.60
N PRO A 192 -23.03 7.84 -9.70
CA PRO A 192 -22.20 6.99 -10.56
C PRO A 192 -20.99 7.74 -11.15
N THR A 193 -21.14 9.02 -11.50
CA THR A 193 -20.04 9.84 -12.01
C THR A 193 -18.99 10.10 -10.94
N LEU A 194 -19.41 10.41 -9.71
CA LEU A 194 -18.48 10.62 -8.59
C LEU A 194 -17.72 9.33 -8.23
N ALA A 195 -18.41 8.19 -8.23
CA ALA A 195 -17.83 6.88 -7.96
C ALA A 195 -16.82 6.47 -9.05
N ALA A 196 -17.17 6.66 -10.32
CA ALA A 196 -16.26 6.42 -11.45
C ALA A 196 -15.01 7.29 -11.35
N ALA A 197 -15.16 8.58 -10.99
CA ALA A 197 -14.03 9.47 -10.82
C ALA A 197 -13.09 9.03 -9.68
N ALA A 198 -13.64 8.63 -8.53
CA ALA A 198 -12.85 8.08 -7.42
C ALA A 198 -12.09 6.81 -7.84
N LYS A 199 -12.75 5.88 -8.53
CA LYS A 199 -12.13 4.64 -9.03
C LYS A 199 -11.00 4.91 -10.03
N SER A 200 -11.24 5.75 -11.03
CA SER A 200 -10.22 6.11 -12.03
C SER A 200 -9.03 6.79 -11.38
N PHE A 201 -9.27 7.67 -10.39
CA PHE A 201 -8.20 8.33 -9.65
C PHE A 201 -7.38 7.36 -8.80
N ILE A 202 -8.03 6.44 -8.07
CA ILE A 202 -7.34 5.38 -7.33
C ILE A 202 -6.47 4.57 -8.28
N THR A 203 -7.07 4.04 -9.36
CA THR A 203 -6.38 3.20 -10.33
C THR A 203 -5.18 3.91 -10.95
N ALA A 204 -5.35 5.16 -11.41
CA ALA A 204 -4.28 5.94 -12.02
C ALA A 204 -3.17 6.27 -11.02
N THR A 205 -3.53 6.68 -9.80
CA THR A 205 -2.55 6.96 -8.73
C THR A 205 -1.77 5.70 -8.38
N ASP A 206 -2.44 4.56 -8.30
CA ASP A 206 -1.84 3.26 -8.01
C ASP A 206 -0.73 2.95 -9.03
N TRP A 207 -1.04 3.12 -10.32
CA TRP A 207 -0.06 2.91 -11.39
C TRP A 207 1.09 3.91 -11.39
N VAL A 208 0.83 5.18 -11.03
CA VAL A 208 1.92 6.15 -10.86
C VAL A 208 2.85 5.72 -9.73
N VAL A 209 2.30 5.24 -8.61
CA VAL A 209 3.10 4.76 -7.46
C VAL A 209 3.88 3.50 -7.82
N VAL A 210 3.26 2.54 -8.51
CA VAL A 210 3.95 1.34 -9.02
C VAL A 210 5.12 1.72 -9.91
N GLU A 211 4.90 2.61 -10.89
CA GLU A 211 5.97 3.11 -11.76
C GLU A 211 7.10 3.78 -10.94
N ALA A 212 6.76 4.55 -9.91
CA ALA A 212 7.72 5.28 -9.11
C ALA A 212 8.57 4.37 -8.18
N LEU A 213 7.98 3.29 -7.66
CA LEU A 213 8.63 2.34 -6.75
C LEU A 213 9.31 1.19 -7.49
N HIS A 214 8.70 0.68 -8.55
CA HIS A 214 9.12 -0.56 -9.20
C HIS A 214 9.42 -0.40 -10.70
N GLY A 215 8.99 0.71 -11.31
CA GLY A 215 9.10 0.88 -12.76
C GLY A 215 8.06 0.05 -13.51
N ALA A 216 8.49 -0.63 -14.56
CA ALA A 216 7.63 -1.59 -15.26
C ALA A 216 7.50 -2.87 -14.43
N VAL A 217 6.28 -3.37 -14.26
CA VAL A 217 5.99 -4.61 -13.54
C VAL A 217 5.47 -5.67 -14.51
N PRO A 218 5.82 -6.95 -14.38
CA PRO A 218 5.27 -7.95 -15.30
C PRO A 218 3.79 -8.23 -15.03
N ARG A 219 3.04 -8.55 -16.08
CA ARG A 219 1.60 -8.83 -16.06
C ARG A 219 1.29 -10.24 -15.58
N THR A 220 2.18 -11.17 -15.86
CA THR A 220 1.98 -12.59 -15.55
C THR A 220 2.50 -12.94 -14.16
N GLN A 221 1.83 -13.88 -13.48
CA GLN A 221 2.22 -14.44 -12.18
C GLN A 221 3.70 -14.87 -12.14
N MET A 222 4.20 -15.49 -13.21
CA MET A 222 5.59 -15.90 -13.36
C MET A 222 6.55 -14.71 -13.53
N GLY A 223 6.14 -13.69 -14.31
CA GLY A 223 6.92 -12.47 -14.46
C GLY A 223 7.00 -11.68 -13.16
N MET A 224 5.88 -11.54 -12.43
CA MET A 224 5.85 -10.87 -11.13
C MET A 224 6.78 -11.57 -10.13
N ASN A 225 6.83 -12.90 -10.11
CA ASN A 225 7.77 -13.67 -9.29
C ASN A 225 9.25 -13.43 -9.67
N LEU A 226 9.55 -13.14 -10.95
CA LEU A 226 10.91 -12.81 -11.42
C LEU A 226 11.31 -11.35 -11.12
N SER A 227 10.36 -10.40 -11.09
CA SER A 227 10.60 -8.96 -10.89
C SER A 227 10.50 -8.50 -9.42
N MET A 228 9.54 -9.06 -8.65
CA MET A 228 9.50 -8.99 -7.18
C MET A 228 10.67 -9.71 -6.51
N GLY A 229 11.52 -10.33 -7.34
CA GLY A 229 12.85 -10.76 -7.00
C GLY A 229 13.58 -9.72 -6.15
N GLY A 230 13.56 -8.41 -6.40
CA GLY A 230 14.41 -7.45 -5.63
C GLY A 230 14.57 -7.72 -4.11
N GLU A 231 13.51 -7.56 -3.31
CA GLU A 231 13.61 -7.72 -1.84
C GLU A 231 13.68 -9.20 -1.40
N LEU A 232 12.89 -10.08 -2.00
CA LEU A 232 12.96 -11.52 -1.70
C LEU A 232 14.32 -12.10 -2.07
N HIS A 233 14.85 -11.73 -3.23
CA HIS A 233 16.18 -12.09 -3.73
C HIS A 233 17.27 -11.51 -2.87
N ASP A 234 17.16 -10.25 -2.42
CA ASP A 234 18.13 -9.66 -1.51
C ASP A 234 18.14 -10.41 -0.16
N GLU A 235 16.98 -10.73 0.40
CA GLU A 235 16.86 -11.51 1.65
C GLU A 235 17.29 -12.98 1.47
N GLU A 236 16.96 -13.61 0.34
CA GLU A 236 17.40 -14.96 -0.02
C GLU A 236 18.90 -15.00 -0.29
N ALA A 237 19.48 -13.97 -0.91
CA ALA A 237 20.92 -13.86 -1.14
C ALA A 237 21.67 -13.65 0.19
N GLN A 238 21.15 -12.82 1.09
CA GLN A 238 21.69 -12.65 2.44
C GLN A 238 21.61 -13.96 3.24
N LEU A 239 20.46 -14.64 3.21
CA LEU A 239 20.30 -15.95 3.84
C LEU A 239 21.25 -16.99 3.25
N ALA A 240 21.39 -17.05 1.92
CA ALA A 240 22.29 -17.98 1.25
C ALA A 240 23.76 -17.72 1.63
N ALA A 241 24.16 -16.45 1.71
CA ALA A 241 25.50 -16.08 2.17
C ALA A 241 25.75 -16.50 3.63
N ALA A 242 24.78 -16.28 4.53
CA ALA A 242 24.89 -16.74 5.91
C ALA A 242 24.92 -18.27 6.02
N MET A 243 24.14 -18.98 5.20
CA MET A 243 24.19 -20.44 5.15
C MET A 243 25.54 -20.95 4.65
N ASP A 244 26.15 -20.31 3.65
CA ASP A 244 27.51 -20.63 3.17
C ASP A 244 28.54 -20.43 4.29
N GLU A 245 28.43 -19.35 5.07
CA GLU A 245 29.26 -19.12 6.25
C GLU A 245 29.07 -20.22 7.32
N ALA A 246 27.82 -20.59 7.62
CA ALA A 246 27.53 -21.66 8.57
C ALA A 246 28.14 -23.01 8.16
N THR A 247 28.25 -23.31 6.86
CA THR A 247 28.89 -24.54 6.38
C THR A 247 30.40 -24.61 6.67
N LYS A 248 31.03 -23.47 6.96
CA LYS A 248 32.47 -23.37 7.26
C LYS A 248 32.77 -23.52 8.75
N LEU A 249 31.75 -23.63 9.60
CA LEU A 249 31.91 -23.78 11.05
C LEU A 249 32.60 -25.11 11.39
N HIS A 250 33.60 -25.04 12.27
CA HIS A 250 34.31 -26.24 12.72
C HIS A 250 33.39 -27.13 13.56
N GLY A 251 33.34 -28.43 13.23
CA GLY A 251 32.56 -29.42 13.97
C GLY A 251 31.06 -29.48 13.64
N ILE A 252 30.57 -28.66 12.70
CA ILE A 252 29.16 -28.71 12.29
C ILE A 252 28.88 -29.95 11.43
N ASP A 253 27.74 -30.61 11.67
CA ASP A 253 27.26 -31.69 10.80
C ASP A 253 26.58 -31.08 9.56
N LEU A 254 27.33 -31.05 8.46
CA LEU A 254 26.87 -30.51 7.17
C LEU A 254 25.61 -31.21 6.65
N LYS A 255 25.46 -32.52 6.90
CA LYS A 255 24.30 -33.28 6.43
C LYS A 255 23.06 -32.87 7.22
N ALA A 256 23.19 -32.74 8.54
CA ALA A 256 22.11 -32.27 9.40
C ALA A 256 21.71 -30.81 9.08
N LEU A 257 22.69 -29.93 8.83
CA LEU A 257 22.44 -28.53 8.46
C LEU A 257 21.69 -28.42 7.12
N THR A 258 22.11 -29.20 6.13
CA THR A 258 21.47 -29.23 4.80
C THR A 258 20.04 -29.75 4.89
N GLU A 259 19.82 -30.86 5.61
CA GLU A 259 18.49 -31.44 5.83
C GLU A 259 17.56 -30.46 6.56
N LEU A 260 18.06 -29.78 7.59
CA LEU A 260 17.31 -28.74 8.31
C LEU A 260 16.89 -27.61 7.36
N GLN A 261 17.81 -27.14 6.51
CA GLN A 261 17.53 -26.05 5.59
C GLN A 261 16.52 -26.45 4.51
N ASN A 262 16.60 -27.67 3.97
CA ASN A 262 15.63 -28.17 3.00
C ASN A 262 14.20 -28.22 3.59
N ARG A 263 14.06 -28.73 4.81
CA ARG A 263 12.76 -28.76 5.51
C ARG A 263 12.23 -27.36 5.80
N TRP A 264 13.11 -26.43 6.11
CA TRP A 264 12.72 -25.03 6.30
C TRP A 264 12.21 -24.41 5.01
N ILE A 265 12.82 -24.68 3.85
CA ILE A 265 12.36 -24.19 2.54
C ILE A 265 10.93 -24.68 2.27
N GLU A 266 10.69 -25.98 2.44
CA GLU A 266 9.36 -26.58 2.26
C GLU A 266 8.30 -25.96 3.18
N TRP A 267 8.64 -25.76 4.45
CA TRP A 267 7.76 -25.10 5.41
C TRP A 267 7.47 -23.63 5.03
N ALA A 268 8.50 -22.89 4.63
CA ALA A 268 8.38 -21.48 4.29
C ALA A 268 7.52 -21.26 3.05
N ASP A 269 7.63 -22.14 2.05
CA ASP A 269 6.74 -22.12 0.88
C ASP A 269 5.29 -22.43 1.28
N ALA A 270 5.08 -23.44 2.13
CA ALA A 270 3.74 -23.80 2.62
C ALA A 270 3.10 -22.66 3.45
N GLN A 271 3.88 -21.97 4.27
CA GLN A 271 3.45 -20.80 5.04
C GLN A 271 3.10 -19.62 4.12
N ALA A 272 3.96 -19.27 3.18
CA ALA A 272 3.69 -18.21 2.21
C ALA A 272 2.43 -18.49 1.38
N ASN A 273 2.20 -19.75 1.00
CA ASN A 273 0.97 -20.18 0.34
C ASN A 273 -0.28 -20.04 1.22
N LEU A 274 -0.18 -20.38 2.52
CA LEU A 274 -1.28 -20.22 3.47
C LEU A 274 -1.66 -18.74 3.64
N VAL A 275 -0.68 -17.85 3.78
CA VAL A 275 -0.93 -16.41 3.92
C VAL A 275 -1.51 -15.85 2.62
N ALA A 276 -0.93 -16.18 1.47
CA ALA A 276 -1.43 -15.74 0.16
C ALA A 276 -2.84 -16.27 -0.16
N SER A 277 -3.26 -17.40 0.42
CA SER A 277 -4.60 -17.96 0.20
C SER A 277 -5.74 -17.03 0.65
N GLN A 278 -5.47 -16.02 1.48
CA GLN A 278 -6.46 -15.03 1.91
C GLN A 278 -6.93 -14.13 0.74
N VAL A 279 -6.13 -14.01 -0.31
CA VAL A 279 -6.42 -13.25 -1.54
C VAL A 279 -6.49 -14.20 -2.76
N ALA A 280 -6.93 -15.44 -2.52
CA ALA A 280 -7.01 -16.49 -3.54
C ALA A 280 -7.80 -16.01 -4.77
N GLU A 281 -7.26 -16.32 -5.96
CA GLU A 281 -7.80 -15.96 -7.29
C GLU A 281 -7.68 -14.47 -7.69
N GLY A 282 -7.11 -13.61 -6.82
CA GLY A 282 -6.81 -12.21 -7.11
C GLY A 282 -5.40 -11.98 -7.66
N SER A 283 -5.19 -10.85 -8.35
CA SER A 283 -3.88 -10.42 -8.87
C SER A 283 -2.83 -10.13 -7.78
N MET A 284 -3.20 -10.14 -6.49
CA MET A 284 -2.34 -9.85 -5.35
C MET A 284 -1.77 -11.10 -4.66
N TYR A 285 -2.26 -12.31 -4.97
CA TYR A 285 -1.73 -13.56 -4.41
C TYR A 285 -0.19 -13.63 -4.46
N PRO A 286 0.48 -13.30 -5.58
CA PRO A 286 1.94 -13.36 -5.67
C PRO A 286 2.65 -12.29 -4.85
N MET A 287 2.03 -11.11 -4.69
CA MET A 287 2.59 -10.04 -3.85
C MET A 287 2.57 -10.43 -2.38
N VAL A 288 1.44 -10.95 -1.90
CA VAL A 288 1.29 -11.43 -0.53
C VAL A 288 2.22 -12.61 -0.26
N TRP A 289 2.33 -13.53 -1.22
CA TRP A 289 3.27 -14.66 -1.14
C TRP A 289 4.72 -14.20 -1.02
N ALA A 290 5.17 -13.31 -1.92
CA ALA A 290 6.56 -12.86 -1.95
C ALA A 290 6.94 -12.02 -0.71
N SER A 291 6.02 -11.18 -0.23
CA SER A 291 6.19 -10.42 1.01
C SER A 291 6.35 -11.31 2.24
N GLU A 292 5.49 -12.33 2.36
CA GLU A 292 5.59 -13.32 3.44
C GLU A 292 6.89 -14.12 3.31
N ARG A 293 7.26 -14.52 2.09
CA ARG A 293 8.51 -15.26 1.83
C ARG A 293 9.75 -14.45 2.20
N ALA A 294 9.79 -13.16 1.87
CA ALA A 294 10.90 -12.26 2.22
C ALA A 294 11.01 -12.07 3.73
N THR A 295 9.88 -11.94 4.42
CA THR A 295 9.83 -11.84 5.89
C THR A 295 10.39 -13.11 6.55
N ILE A 296 9.94 -14.27 6.09
CA ILE A 296 10.42 -15.57 6.59
C ILE A 296 11.92 -15.76 6.30
N ALA A 297 12.38 -15.37 5.11
CA ALA A 297 13.80 -15.43 4.73
C ALA A 297 14.67 -14.57 5.66
N ARG A 298 14.24 -13.34 5.95
CA ARG A 298 14.90 -12.42 6.89
C ARG A 298 14.97 -13.00 8.32
N GLU A 299 13.88 -13.57 8.81
CA GLU A 299 13.87 -14.21 10.14
C GLU A 299 14.82 -15.40 10.21
N ARG A 300 14.88 -16.20 9.14
CA ARG A 300 15.81 -17.32 9.05
C ARG A 300 17.25 -16.86 8.96
N HIS A 301 17.53 -15.79 8.22
CA HIS A 301 18.86 -15.18 8.15
C HIS A 301 19.34 -14.79 9.56
N GLU A 302 18.50 -14.15 10.36
CA GLU A 302 18.82 -13.83 11.76
C GLU A 302 19.03 -15.08 12.64
N GLN A 303 18.24 -16.14 12.45
CA GLN A 303 18.47 -17.42 13.14
C GLN A 303 19.83 -18.03 12.80
N VAL A 304 20.23 -18.00 11.53
CA VAL A 304 21.51 -18.54 11.06
C VAL A 304 22.67 -17.70 11.59
N LYS A 305 22.56 -16.37 11.62
CA LYS A 305 23.57 -15.50 12.24
C LYS A 305 23.75 -15.78 13.73
N ARG A 306 22.65 -16.01 14.46
CA ARG A 306 22.73 -16.43 15.88
C ARG A 306 23.44 -17.76 16.02
N LEU A 307 23.10 -18.75 15.21
CA LEU A 307 23.80 -20.04 15.18
C LEU A 307 25.31 -19.84 14.97
N ILE A 308 25.71 -19.04 13.98
CA ILE A 308 27.13 -18.75 13.70
C ILE A 308 27.82 -18.13 14.92
N SER A 309 27.22 -17.09 15.51
CA SER A 309 27.77 -16.40 16.68
C SER A 309 27.93 -17.33 17.88
N GLU A 310 26.87 -18.04 18.26
CA GLU A 310 26.86 -18.91 19.43
C GLU A 310 27.76 -20.14 19.26
N TRP A 311 27.95 -20.60 18.02
CA TRP A 311 28.85 -21.72 17.73
C TRP A 311 30.33 -21.33 17.87
N MET A 312 30.69 -20.11 17.46
CA MET A 312 32.04 -19.55 17.64
C MET A 312 32.39 -19.27 19.11
N ASP A 313 31.41 -18.97 19.96
CA ASP A 313 31.65 -18.71 21.39
C ASP A 313 31.87 -20.00 22.20
N ASN A 314 31.45 -21.15 21.66
CA ASN A 314 31.49 -22.45 22.34
C ASN A 314 32.61 -23.40 21.86
N HIS A 315 33.43 -22.97 20.88
CA HIS A 315 34.54 -23.77 20.29
C HIS A 315 35.74 -22.89 19.94
#